data_AF-A0A356Z8E1-F1
#
_entry.id   AF-A0A356Z8E1-F1
#
_cell.length_a   1.000
_cell.length_b   1.000
_cell.length_c   1.000
_cell.angle_alpha   90.00
_cell.angle_beta   90.00
_cell.angle_gamma   90.00
#
_symmetry.space_group_name_H-M   'P 1'
#
loop_
_entity.id
_entity.type
_entity.pdbx_description
1 polymer ?
#
loop_
_entity_poly.entity_id
_entity_poly.type
_entity_poly.pdbx_seq_one_letter_code
_entity_poly.pdbx_strand_id
1 'polypeptide(L)'
;MNIEDSPFFATEEGRCESTFAWVDGFKTIHEFLNQEEEKSYSRFYLKRSYLQKFFGKEGWNKLVSTPSERYMIKHPGQKLHIWFLPPSINKGFDLRRCIQEGTGDYDLRFGDTFYDGSWFENFDQAGILGKVQCPSVLMHTAVKFDDKGILLGAMSGDDARRAHSLLVNNKLIDDIKTGHDIHDEKPDYFVKVMEDFLKRINEN
;
A
#
# COMPACT_ATOMS: atom_id res chain seq x y z
N MET A 1 17.36 -0.65 12.91
CA MET A 1 16.48 -0.45 11.74
C MET A 1 15.04 -0.39 12.19
N ASN A 2 14.27 0.60 11.72
CA ASN A 2 12.82 0.62 11.88
C ASN A 2 12.18 -0.03 10.65
N ILE A 3 11.22 -0.93 10.86
CA ILE A 3 10.38 -1.50 9.81
C ILE A 3 8.93 -1.23 10.18
N GLU A 4 8.25 -0.44 9.34
CA GLU A 4 6.87 -0.05 9.54
C GLU A 4 5.99 -0.77 8.51
N ASP A 5 5.05 -1.57 9.02
CA ASP A 5 3.95 -2.26 8.32
C ASP A 5 4.32 -2.79 6.93
N SER A 6 5.52 -3.33 6.75
CA SER A 6 6.02 -3.68 5.42
C SER A 6 5.29 -4.91 4.86
N PRO A 7 5.04 -5.00 3.53
CA PRO A 7 4.20 -6.04 2.95
C PRO A 7 4.95 -7.37 2.72
N PHE A 8 5.73 -7.80 3.71
CA PHE A 8 6.55 -9.01 3.59
C PHE A 8 5.69 -10.23 3.32
N PHE A 9 6.14 -11.03 2.34
CA PHE A 9 5.52 -12.28 1.88
C PHE A 9 4.11 -12.17 1.30
N ALA A 10 3.31 -11.18 1.69
CA ALA A 10 1.95 -10.98 1.20
C ALA A 10 1.90 -10.58 -0.28
N THR A 11 3.00 -10.04 -0.81
CA THR A 11 3.16 -9.62 -2.21
C THR A 11 3.77 -10.71 -3.10
N GLU A 12 4.13 -11.87 -2.55
CA GLU A 12 4.67 -13.00 -3.33
C GLU A 12 3.62 -13.61 -4.26
N GLU A 13 4.06 -14.20 -5.38
CA GLU A 13 3.21 -14.94 -6.31
C GLU A 13 2.42 -16.04 -5.59
N GLY A 14 1.13 -16.19 -5.94
CA GLY A 14 0.22 -17.13 -5.29
C GLY A 14 -0.31 -16.66 -3.93
N ARG A 15 0.12 -15.48 -3.46
CA ARG A 15 -0.39 -14.83 -2.24
C ARG A 15 -0.96 -13.45 -2.54
N CYS A 16 -0.29 -12.68 -3.38
CA CYS A 16 -0.64 -11.29 -3.70
C CYS A 16 -2.06 -11.16 -4.23
N GLU A 17 -2.59 -12.15 -4.94
CA GLU A 17 -3.92 -12.15 -5.57
C GLU A 17 -5.07 -11.97 -4.57
N SER A 18 -4.81 -12.30 -3.31
CA SER A 18 -5.72 -12.15 -2.18
C SER A 18 -5.51 -10.87 -1.36
N THR A 19 -4.78 -9.88 -1.89
CA THR A 19 -4.47 -8.63 -1.20
C THR A 19 -5.12 -7.42 -1.85
N PHE A 20 -5.34 -6.36 -1.07
CA PHE A 20 -5.83 -5.08 -1.57
C PHE A 20 -4.90 -4.48 -2.63
N ALA A 21 -3.58 -4.58 -2.43
CA ALA A 21 -2.57 -4.09 -3.36
C ALA A 21 -2.72 -4.70 -4.77
N TRP A 22 -3.06 -5.99 -4.85
CA TRP A 22 -3.33 -6.66 -6.12
C TRP A 22 -4.65 -6.21 -6.73
N VAL A 23 -5.76 -6.36 -6.00
CA VAL A 23 -7.11 -6.18 -6.59
C VAL A 23 -7.42 -4.72 -6.94
N ASP A 24 -6.80 -3.77 -6.25
CA ASP A 24 -6.99 -2.33 -6.50
C ASP A 24 -5.86 -1.73 -7.36
N GLY A 25 -4.62 -2.19 -7.14
CA GLY A 25 -3.40 -1.64 -7.73
C GLY A 25 -2.87 -2.46 -8.90
N PHE A 26 -2.10 -3.52 -8.60
CA PHE A 26 -1.27 -4.24 -9.59
C PHE A 26 -2.09 -4.75 -10.78
N LYS A 27 -3.26 -5.36 -10.53
CA LYS A 27 -4.15 -5.80 -11.60
C LYS A 27 -4.67 -4.64 -12.45
N THR A 28 -5.08 -3.54 -11.83
CA THR A 28 -5.56 -2.34 -12.54
C THR A 28 -4.46 -1.71 -13.40
N ILE A 29 -3.23 -1.70 -12.89
CA ILE A 29 -2.05 -1.24 -13.61
C ILE A 29 -1.80 -2.10 -14.85
N HIS A 30 -1.77 -3.42 -14.67
CA HIS A 30 -1.56 -4.37 -15.75
C HIS A 30 -2.61 -4.21 -16.85
N GLU A 31 -3.89 -4.15 -16.47
CA GLU A 31 -4.99 -3.94 -17.41
C GLU A 31 -4.87 -2.60 -18.16
N PHE A 32 -4.40 -1.54 -17.49
CA PHE A 32 -4.22 -0.23 -18.12
C PHE A 32 -3.10 -0.23 -19.16
N LEU A 33 -1.97 -0.89 -18.86
CA LEU A 33 -0.81 -0.96 -19.74
C LEU A 33 -1.05 -1.85 -20.97
N ASN A 34 -1.99 -2.80 -20.88
CA ASN A 34 -2.34 -3.75 -21.94
C ASN A 34 -3.58 -3.37 -22.76
N GLN A 35 -4.01 -2.11 -22.70
CA GLN A 35 -5.13 -1.58 -23.50
C GLN A 35 -4.77 -0.21 -24.10
N GLU A 36 -5.48 0.18 -25.17
CA GLU A 36 -5.18 1.42 -25.89
C GLU A 36 -6.30 2.48 -25.84
N GLU A 37 -7.46 2.17 -25.29
CA GLU A 37 -8.67 3.01 -25.32
C GLU A 37 -8.59 4.24 -24.39
N GLU A 38 -8.28 4.02 -23.11
CA GLU A 38 -8.20 5.09 -22.10
C GLU A 38 -6.74 5.50 -21.91
N LYS A 39 -6.46 6.80 -22.02
CA LYS A 39 -5.10 7.36 -21.85
C LYS A 39 -4.87 7.97 -20.47
N SER A 40 -5.94 8.24 -19.70
CA SER A 40 -5.83 8.71 -18.32
C SER A 40 -5.88 7.53 -17.37
N TYR A 41 -4.75 7.22 -16.73
CA TYR A 41 -4.70 6.18 -15.69
C TYR A 41 -5.66 6.51 -14.54
N SER A 42 -5.74 7.76 -14.13
CA SER A 42 -6.69 8.23 -13.11
C SER A 42 -8.14 7.91 -13.47
N ARG A 43 -8.58 8.17 -14.72
CA ARG A 43 -9.92 7.76 -15.19
C ARG A 43 -10.08 6.25 -15.27
N PHE A 44 -9.05 5.54 -15.74
CA PHE A 44 -9.08 4.08 -15.83
C PHE A 44 -9.28 3.43 -14.46
N TYR A 45 -8.52 3.91 -13.47
CA TYR A 45 -8.57 3.49 -12.08
C TYR A 45 -9.91 3.82 -11.42
N LEU A 46 -10.47 5.03 -11.59
CA LEU A 46 -11.75 5.40 -10.98
C LEU A 46 -12.89 4.47 -11.39
N LYS A 47 -12.86 3.94 -12.62
CA LYS A 47 -13.86 2.98 -13.13
C LYS A 47 -13.67 1.56 -12.58
N ARG A 48 -12.47 1.22 -12.09
CA ARG A 48 -12.07 -0.16 -11.74
C ARG A 48 -11.67 -0.36 -10.29
N SER A 49 -11.46 0.71 -9.54
CA SER A 49 -10.96 0.66 -8.16
C SER A 49 -11.82 -0.24 -7.29
N TYR A 50 -11.15 -1.09 -6.53
CA TYR A 50 -11.77 -1.96 -5.53
C TYR A 50 -12.39 -1.15 -4.39
N LEU A 51 -11.96 0.10 -4.19
CA LEU A 51 -12.56 1.02 -3.22
C LEU A 51 -14.06 1.21 -3.44
N GLN A 52 -14.56 1.04 -4.66
CA GLN A 52 -15.98 1.04 -4.99
C GLN A 52 -16.84 0.19 -4.05
N LYS A 53 -16.28 -0.91 -3.55
CA LYS A 53 -16.96 -1.83 -2.63
C LYS A 53 -17.31 -1.18 -1.29
N PHE A 54 -16.47 -0.27 -0.78
CA PHE A 54 -16.68 0.37 0.52
C PHE A 54 -17.68 1.54 0.46
N PHE A 55 -17.95 2.07 -0.74
CA PHE A 55 -18.93 3.14 -0.95
C PHE A 55 -20.25 2.64 -1.55
N GLY A 56 -20.26 1.41 -2.07
CA GLY A 56 -21.28 0.95 -3.01
C GLY A 56 -21.17 1.66 -4.37
N LYS A 57 -21.64 1.02 -5.44
CA LYS A 57 -21.50 1.55 -6.81
C LYS A 57 -22.09 2.95 -6.98
N GLU A 58 -23.29 3.18 -6.44
CA GLU A 58 -23.96 4.49 -6.53
C GLU A 58 -23.24 5.56 -5.69
N GLY A 59 -22.82 5.20 -4.47
CA GLY A 59 -22.08 6.09 -3.59
C GLY A 59 -20.74 6.49 -4.19
N TRP A 60 -19.99 5.52 -4.73
CA TRP A 60 -18.73 5.77 -5.44
C TRP A 60 -18.92 6.70 -6.63
N ASN A 61 -19.91 6.42 -7.48
CA ASN A 61 -20.16 7.26 -8.65
C ASN A 61 -20.50 8.70 -8.25
N LYS A 62 -21.41 8.87 -7.29
CA LYS A 62 -21.90 10.17 -6.85
C LYS A 62 -20.84 10.99 -6.11
N LEU A 63 -20.06 10.36 -5.23
CA LEU A 63 -19.15 11.05 -4.31
C LEU A 63 -17.72 11.11 -4.85
N VAL A 64 -17.29 10.13 -5.65
CA VAL A 64 -15.89 9.98 -6.05
C VAL A 64 -15.74 10.07 -7.57
N SER A 65 -16.26 9.11 -8.34
CA SER A 65 -15.97 9.03 -9.78
C SER A 65 -16.44 10.25 -10.57
N THR A 66 -17.71 10.64 -10.46
CA THR A 66 -18.25 11.77 -11.22
C THR A 66 -17.63 13.12 -10.81
N PRO A 67 -17.46 13.42 -9.51
CA PRO A 67 -16.73 14.62 -9.08
C PRO A 67 -15.29 14.64 -9.59
N SER A 68 -14.58 13.51 -9.53
CA SER A 68 -13.20 13.41 -10.00
C SER A 68 -13.07 13.61 -11.52
N GLU A 69 -13.96 13.02 -12.31
CA GLU A 69 -13.99 13.25 -13.76
C GLU A 69 -14.24 14.72 -14.10
N ARG A 70 -15.20 15.37 -13.43
CA ARG A 70 -15.47 16.80 -13.61
C ARG A 70 -14.29 17.67 -13.22
N TYR A 71 -13.58 17.29 -12.16
CA TYR A 71 -12.38 17.98 -11.71
C TYR A 71 -11.26 17.87 -12.77
N MET A 72 -10.97 16.66 -13.24
CA MET A 72 -9.92 16.43 -14.24
C MET A 72 -10.18 17.17 -15.56
N ILE A 73 -11.45 17.31 -15.98
CA ILE A 73 -11.82 18.11 -17.16
C ILE A 73 -11.53 19.60 -16.95
N LYS A 74 -11.78 20.13 -15.74
CA LYS A 74 -11.57 21.54 -15.40
C LYS A 74 -10.11 21.88 -15.11
N HIS A 75 -9.33 20.90 -14.68
CA HIS A 75 -7.95 21.06 -14.20
C HIS A 75 -7.00 20.06 -14.89
N PRO A 76 -6.86 20.12 -16.23
CA PRO A 76 -6.00 19.19 -16.96
C PRO A 76 -4.55 19.30 -16.47
N GLY A 77 -3.91 18.15 -16.22
CA GLY A 77 -2.51 18.07 -15.75
C GLY A 77 -2.30 18.41 -14.27
N GLN A 78 -3.34 18.80 -13.52
CA GLN A 78 -3.23 19.07 -12.09
C GLN A 78 -3.47 17.80 -11.26
N LYS A 79 -3.00 17.80 -10.00
CA LYS A 79 -3.32 16.71 -9.07
C LYS A 79 -4.83 16.62 -8.84
N LEU A 80 -5.36 15.40 -8.88
CA LEU A 80 -6.75 15.17 -8.53
C LEU A 80 -6.94 15.41 -7.03
N HIS A 81 -7.61 16.52 -6.70
CA HIS A 81 -7.89 16.89 -5.32
C HIS A 81 -9.34 17.33 -5.16
N ILE A 82 -10.14 16.52 -4.47
CA ILE A 82 -11.56 16.78 -4.22
C ILE A 82 -11.73 17.21 -2.77
N TRP A 83 -12.00 18.51 -2.57
CA TRP A 83 -11.98 19.16 -1.26
C TRP A 83 -12.92 18.56 -0.20
N PHE A 84 -14.04 17.97 -0.62
CA PHE A 84 -15.02 17.36 0.29
C PHE A 84 -14.76 15.87 0.57
N LEU A 85 -13.82 15.24 -0.14
CA LEU A 85 -13.43 13.86 0.15
C LEU A 85 -12.50 13.81 1.37
N PRO A 86 -12.52 12.70 2.13
CA PRO A 86 -11.57 12.50 3.21
C PRO A 86 -10.12 12.67 2.72
N PRO A 87 -9.22 13.26 3.53
CA PRO A 87 -7.80 13.44 3.16
C PRO A 87 -7.12 12.15 2.68
N SER A 88 -7.46 11.00 3.28
CA SER A 88 -6.92 9.69 2.91
C SER A 88 -7.26 9.28 1.47
N ILE A 89 -8.43 9.64 0.96
CA ILE A 89 -8.82 9.35 -0.43
C ILE A 89 -8.02 10.22 -1.41
N ASN A 90 -7.85 11.51 -1.09
CA ASN A 90 -7.00 12.40 -1.89
C ASN A 90 -5.53 11.96 -1.86
N LYS A 91 -5.01 11.53 -0.69
CA LYS A 91 -3.67 10.92 -0.57
C LYS A 91 -3.56 9.68 -1.48
N GLY A 92 -4.60 8.86 -1.52
CA GLY A 92 -4.67 7.72 -2.45
C GLY A 92 -4.57 8.12 -3.93
N PHE A 93 -5.19 9.22 -4.35
CA PHE A 93 -5.02 9.76 -5.70
C PHE A 93 -3.63 10.32 -5.95
N ASP A 94 -3.07 11.05 -4.99
CA ASP A 94 -1.72 11.61 -5.08
C ASP A 94 -0.66 10.50 -5.25
N LEU A 95 -0.79 9.39 -4.51
CA LEU A 95 0.09 8.22 -4.61
C LEU A 95 0.01 7.47 -5.95
N ARG A 96 -1.01 7.74 -6.77
CA ARG A 96 -1.23 7.10 -8.08
C ARG A 96 -0.83 7.97 -9.26
N ARG A 97 -0.37 9.20 -9.00
CA ARG A 97 0.17 10.11 -10.03
C ARG A 97 1.36 9.45 -10.72
N CYS A 98 1.31 9.33 -12.04
CA CYS A 98 2.25 8.50 -12.79
C CYS A 98 2.79 9.16 -14.05
N ILE A 99 3.91 8.62 -14.53
CA ILE A 99 4.61 9.11 -15.73
C ILE A 99 3.74 8.89 -16.98
N GLN A 100 3.03 7.77 -17.06
CA GLN A 100 2.17 7.41 -18.19
C GLN A 100 1.04 8.41 -18.43
N GLU A 101 0.56 9.06 -17.37
CA GLU A 101 -0.44 10.13 -17.46
C GLU A 101 0.19 11.54 -17.45
N GLY A 102 1.51 11.65 -17.26
CA GLY A 102 2.21 12.92 -17.09
C GLY A 102 1.81 13.66 -15.81
N THR A 103 1.26 12.94 -14.83
CA THR A 103 0.77 13.51 -13.58
C THR A 103 1.74 13.29 -12.43
N GLY A 104 2.78 12.47 -12.53
CA GLY A 104 3.77 12.32 -11.46
C GLY A 104 4.94 11.45 -11.88
N ASP A 105 5.74 11.03 -10.89
CA ASP A 105 7.02 10.35 -11.11
C ASP A 105 6.95 8.84 -10.88
N TYR A 106 5.78 8.30 -10.50
CA TYR A 106 5.61 6.86 -10.37
C TYR A 106 5.53 6.20 -11.76
N ASP A 107 6.41 5.24 -12.05
CA ASP A 107 6.32 4.44 -13.26
C ASP A 107 5.36 3.27 -13.01
N LEU A 108 4.23 3.24 -13.72
CA LEU A 108 3.28 2.13 -13.61
C LEU A 108 3.91 0.76 -13.94
N ARG A 109 4.98 0.71 -14.76
CA ARG A 109 5.67 -0.55 -15.05
C ARG A 109 6.30 -1.17 -13.81
N PHE A 110 6.68 -0.37 -12.81
CA PHE A 110 7.14 -0.89 -11.52
C PHE A 110 6.00 -1.59 -10.76
N GLY A 111 4.77 -1.10 -10.86
CA GLY A 111 3.62 -1.80 -10.27
C GLY A 111 3.27 -3.09 -11.04
N ASP A 112 3.48 -3.09 -12.35
CA ASP A 112 3.23 -4.23 -13.23
C ASP A 112 4.14 -5.42 -12.94
N THR A 113 5.38 -5.20 -12.45
CA THR A 113 6.29 -6.28 -12.07
C THR A 113 5.81 -7.10 -10.86
N PHE A 114 4.89 -6.55 -10.06
CA PHE A 114 4.21 -7.32 -9.00
C PHE A 114 3.04 -8.14 -9.55
N TYR A 115 2.50 -7.77 -10.73
CA TYR A 115 1.45 -8.55 -11.39
C TYR A 115 2.02 -9.82 -12.02
N ASP A 116 3.15 -9.72 -12.72
CA ASP A 116 3.81 -10.86 -13.38
C ASP A 116 4.86 -11.58 -12.51
N GLY A 117 5.06 -11.12 -11.28
CA GLY A 117 5.99 -11.71 -10.32
C GLY A 117 7.47 -11.39 -10.57
N SER A 118 7.81 -10.67 -11.66
CA SER A 118 9.19 -10.36 -12.02
C SER A 118 9.93 -9.53 -10.96
N TRP A 119 9.19 -8.79 -10.11
CA TRP A 119 9.77 -8.10 -8.95
C TRP A 119 10.51 -9.05 -8.00
N PHE A 120 10.05 -10.30 -7.89
CA PHE A 120 10.61 -11.29 -6.98
C PHE A 120 11.63 -12.23 -7.65
N GLU A 121 11.93 -12.04 -8.94
CA GLU A 121 12.95 -12.85 -9.61
C GLU A 121 14.30 -12.73 -8.90
N ASN A 122 14.82 -13.88 -8.45
CA ASN A 122 16.07 -13.98 -7.69
C ASN A 122 16.05 -13.20 -6.35
N PHE A 123 14.86 -12.93 -5.79
CA PHE A 123 14.70 -12.19 -4.53
C PHE A 123 14.09 -13.08 -3.43
N ASP A 124 14.96 -13.75 -2.66
CA ASP A 124 14.54 -14.52 -1.48
C ASP A 124 14.35 -13.61 -0.26
N GLN A 125 13.09 -13.20 -0.02
CA GLN A 125 12.74 -12.38 1.14
C GLN A 125 13.19 -13.00 2.47
N ALA A 126 13.00 -14.30 2.66
CA ALA A 126 13.31 -14.95 3.92
C ALA A 126 14.83 -15.00 4.17
N GLY A 127 15.60 -15.37 3.15
CA GLY A 127 17.06 -15.36 3.20
C GLY A 127 17.65 -13.96 3.39
N ILE A 128 17.04 -12.92 2.82
CA ILE A 128 17.47 -11.52 3.01
C ILE A 128 17.17 -11.04 4.43
N LEU A 129 15.95 -11.27 4.95
CA LEU A 129 15.61 -10.92 6.33
C LEU A 129 16.54 -11.60 7.33
N GLY A 130 16.88 -12.86 7.11
CA GLY A 130 17.84 -13.61 7.93
C GLY A 130 19.26 -13.05 7.95
N LYS A 131 19.64 -12.24 6.96
CA LYS A 131 20.96 -11.60 6.89
C LYS A 131 21.03 -10.27 7.65
N VAL A 132 19.90 -9.71 8.09
CA VAL A 132 19.88 -8.45 8.85
C VAL A 132 20.49 -8.67 10.23
N GLN A 133 21.65 -8.04 10.48
CA GLN A 133 22.39 -8.17 11.75
C GLN A 133 22.13 -7.03 12.74
N CYS A 134 21.67 -5.87 12.27
CA CYS A 134 21.43 -4.74 13.16
C CYS A 134 20.17 -4.96 14.02
N PRO A 135 20.12 -4.41 15.24
CA PRO A 135 18.88 -4.39 16.01
C PRO A 135 17.74 -3.81 15.17
N SER A 136 16.56 -4.39 15.29
CA SER A 136 15.36 -3.92 14.59
C SER A 136 14.14 -3.84 15.49
N VAL A 137 13.20 -3.01 15.05
CA VAL A 137 11.82 -2.98 15.53
C VAL A 137 10.90 -3.11 14.31
N LEU A 138 9.98 -4.06 14.36
CA LEU A 138 8.93 -4.27 13.38
C LEU A 138 7.62 -3.83 13.99
N MET A 139 7.01 -2.79 13.44
CA MET A 139 5.70 -2.30 13.83
C MET A 139 4.67 -2.80 12.82
N HIS A 140 3.66 -3.55 13.27
CA HIS A 140 2.64 -4.15 12.42
C HIS A 140 1.24 -3.70 12.88
N THR A 141 0.42 -3.34 11.90
CA THR A 141 -0.92 -2.81 12.13
C THR A 141 -1.94 -3.93 12.37
N ALA A 142 -3.09 -3.56 12.92
CA ALA A 142 -4.18 -4.50 13.12
C ALA A 142 -4.71 -5.04 11.78
N VAL A 143 -4.64 -6.36 11.62
CA VAL A 143 -5.04 -7.06 10.39
C VAL A 143 -6.54 -6.96 10.17
N LYS A 144 -6.94 -6.67 8.93
CA LYS A 144 -8.33 -6.69 8.49
C LYS A 144 -8.45 -7.46 7.18
N PHE A 145 -9.52 -8.24 7.10
CA PHE A 145 -9.96 -8.89 5.86
C PHE A 145 -11.36 -8.39 5.52
N ASP A 146 -11.66 -8.30 4.23
CA ASP A 146 -13.04 -8.12 3.80
C ASP A 146 -13.81 -9.46 3.77
N ASP A 147 -15.09 -9.38 3.43
CA ASP A 147 -16.00 -10.55 3.31
C ASP A 147 -15.60 -11.56 2.22
N LYS A 148 -14.66 -11.22 1.33
CA LYS A 148 -14.09 -12.11 0.30
C LYS A 148 -12.74 -12.69 0.71
N GLY A 149 -12.28 -12.41 1.93
CA GLY A 149 -10.96 -12.82 2.40
C GLY A 149 -9.81 -12.00 1.80
N ILE A 150 -10.08 -10.82 1.23
CA ILE A 150 -9.02 -9.92 0.76
C ILE A 150 -8.35 -9.26 1.96
N LEU A 151 -7.03 -9.40 2.06
CA LEU A 151 -6.22 -8.70 3.05
C LEU A 151 -6.25 -7.19 2.77
N LEU A 152 -6.77 -6.42 3.73
CA LEU A 152 -6.87 -4.95 3.68
C LEU A 152 -5.70 -4.24 4.38
N GLY A 153 -4.61 -4.96 4.64
CA GLY A 153 -3.37 -4.45 5.20
C GLY A 153 -2.17 -4.83 4.33
N ALA A 154 -0.97 -4.48 4.80
CA ALA A 154 0.26 -4.77 4.05
C ALA A 154 0.67 -6.24 4.13
N MET A 155 0.55 -6.85 5.31
CA MET A 155 0.84 -8.26 5.54
C MET A 155 -0.12 -8.86 6.58
N SER A 156 -0.14 -10.19 6.69
CA SER A 156 -0.93 -10.87 7.71
C SER A 156 -0.17 -10.93 9.05
N GLY A 157 -0.87 -11.26 10.13
CA GLY A 157 -0.21 -11.49 11.43
C GLY A 157 0.74 -12.69 11.41
N ASP A 158 0.47 -13.71 10.59
CA ASP A 158 1.39 -14.83 10.38
C ASP A 158 2.66 -14.39 9.65
N ASP A 159 2.53 -13.50 8.66
CA ASP A 159 3.68 -12.92 7.96
C ASP A 159 4.51 -12.03 8.87
N ALA A 160 3.87 -11.21 9.71
CA ALA A 160 4.55 -10.39 10.70
C ALA A 160 5.35 -11.24 11.70
N ARG A 161 4.77 -12.34 12.18
CA ARG A 161 5.47 -13.31 13.04
C ARG A 161 6.60 -14.04 12.32
N ARG A 162 6.39 -14.43 11.05
CA ARG A 162 7.43 -15.05 10.21
C ARG A 162 8.60 -14.09 10.02
N ALA A 163 8.34 -12.85 9.61
CA ALA A 163 9.37 -11.82 9.44
C ALA A 163 10.10 -11.56 10.76
N HIS A 164 9.37 -11.46 11.87
CA HIS A 164 9.98 -11.33 13.19
C HIS A 164 10.92 -12.48 13.54
N SER A 165 10.53 -13.72 13.27
CA SER A 165 11.35 -14.91 13.57
C SER A 165 12.64 -15.00 12.74
N LEU A 166 12.65 -14.39 11.55
CA LEU A 166 13.82 -14.35 10.67
C LEU A 166 14.81 -13.25 11.05
N LEU A 167 14.34 -12.15 11.63
CA LEU A 167 15.19 -11.03 12.01
C LEU A 167 15.86 -11.31 13.38
N VAL A 168 17.18 -11.51 13.36
CA VAL A 168 17.97 -12.02 14.51
C VAL A 168 17.81 -11.21 15.81
N ASN A 169 17.76 -9.88 15.74
CA ASN A 169 17.66 -9.01 16.91
C ASN A 169 16.46 -8.04 16.79
N ASN A 170 15.28 -8.59 16.50
CA ASN A 170 14.07 -7.80 16.28
C ASN A 170 13.16 -7.73 17.51
N LYS A 171 12.42 -6.63 17.64
CA LYS A 171 11.25 -6.51 18.51
C LYS A 171 10.01 -6.33 17.63
N LEU A 172 9.07 -7.26 17.72
CA LEU A 172 7.76 -7.11 17.08
C LEU A 172 6.82 -6.32 18.00
N ILE A 173 6.20 -5.28 17.46
CA ILE A 173 5.07 -4.54 18.05
C ILE A 173 3.88 -4.79 17.12
N ASP A 174 3.03 -5.72 17.54
CA ASP A 174 1.93 -6.24 16.72
C ASP A 174 0.58 -5.60 17.10
N ASP A 175 -0.41 -5.75 16.23
CA ASP A 175 -1.82 -5.38 16.42
C ASP A 175 -2.03 -3.89 16.77
N ILE A 176 -1.22 -3.00 16.18
CA ILE A 176 -1.34 -1.56 16.39
C ILE A 176 -2.66 -1.08 15.75
N LYS A 177 -3.56 -0.54 16.59
CA LYS A 177 -4.90 -0.08 16.17
C LYS A 177 -4.85 1.23 15.39
N THR A 178 -4.38 1.17 14.15
CA THR A 178 -4.23 2.29 13.21
C THR A 178 -4.29 1.76 11.77
N GLY A 179 -4.38 2.63 10.77
CA GLY A 179 -4.14 2.28 9.37
C GLY A 179 -2.65 2.11 9.05
N HIS A 180 -2.30 2.09 7.78
CA HIS A 180 -0.99 1.64 7.29
C HIS A 180 0.18 2.56 7.71
N ASP A 181 -0.02 3.88 7.66
CA ASP A 181 1.02 4.87 7.94
C ASP A 181 1.03 5.21 9.44
N ILE A 182 1.60 4.33 10.28
CA ILE A 182 1.66 4.49 11.73
C ILE A 182 2.31 5.82 12.14
N HIS A 183 3.36 6.25 11.46
CA HIS A 183 4.03 7.53 11.74
C HIS A 183 3.14 8.75 11.45
N ASP A 184 2.24 8.67 10.47
CA ASP A 184 1.31 9.74 10.08
C ASP A 184 0.06 9.72 10.96
N GLU A 185 -0.46 8.53 11.24
CA GLU A 185 -1.72 8.35 11.97
C GLU A 185 -1.56 8.37 13.50
N LYS A 186 -0.40 7.95 14.02
CA LYS A 186 -0.06 7.95 15.45
C LYS A 186 1.36 8.45 15.70
N PRO A 187 1.67 9.71 15.35
CA PRO A 187 3.03 10.26 15.42
C PRO A 187 3.64 10.15 16.83
N ASP A 188 2.89 10.49 17.89
CA ASP A 188 3.40 10.42 19.26
C ASP A 188 3.72 8.98 19.69
N TYR A 189 2.90 8.01 19.26
CA TYR A 189 3.15 6.60 19.54
C TYR A 189 4.38 6.09 18.79
N PHE A 190 4.51 6.47 17.51
CA PHE A 190 5.67 6.14 16.70
C PHE A 190 6.96 6.70 17.31
N VAL A 191 6.97 7.98 17.69
CA VAL A 191 8.12 8.62 18.37
C VAL A 191 8.47 7.89 19.65
N LYS A 192 7.48 7.55 20.49
CA LYS A 192 7.71 6.77 21.71
C LYS A 192 8.36 5.42 21.42
N VAL A 193 7.89 4.70 20.40
CA VAL A 193 8.49 3.42 19.99
C VAL A 193 9.96 3.61 19.57
N MET A 194 10.26 4.69 18.84
CA MET A 194 11.63 5.00 18.44
C MET A 194 12.53 5.36 19.63
N GLU A 195 12.03 6.12 20.61
CA GLU A 195 12.76 6.42 21.86
C GLU A 195 13.03 5.16 22.68
N ASP A 196 12.04 4.29 22.84
CA ASP A 196 12.18 3.02 23.57
C ASP A 196 13.14 2.07 22.84
N PHE A 197 13.12 2.08 21.50
CA PHE A 197 14.05 1.32 20.70
C PHE A 197 15.49 1.84 20.81
N LEU A 198 15.68 3.16 20.83
CA LEU A 198 16.99 3.79 21.06
C LEU A 198 17.56 3.42 22.43
N LYS A 199 16.75 3.47 23.49
CA LYS A 199 17.16 3.04 24.84
C LYS A 199 17.61 1.58 24.84
N ARG A 200 16.81 0.68 24.26
CA ARG A 200 17.16 -0.75 24.13
C ARG A 200 18.50 -0.95 23.42
N ILE A 201 18.79 -0.20 22.37
CA ILE A 201 20.07 -0.34 21.65
C ILE A 201 21.24 0.14 22.51
N ASN A 202 21.07 1.20 23.31
CA ASN A 202 22.13 1.75 24.15
C ASN A 202 22.39 0.94 25.44
N GLU A 203 21.45 0.08 25.83
CA GLU A 203 21.55 -0.80 27.01
C GLU A 203 22.13 -2.20 26.69
N ASN A 204 22.30 -2.54 25.40
CA ASN A 204 22.94 -3.78 24.93
C ASN A 204 24.39 -3.52 24.49
#